data_AF-A0AAN9LDL2-F1
#
_entry.id   AF-A0AAN9LDL2-F1
#
_cell.length_a   1.000
_cell.length_b   1.000
_cell.length_c   1.000
_cell.angle_alpha   90.00
_cell.angle_beta   90.00
_cell.angle_gamma   90.00
#
_symmetry.space_group_name_H-M   'P 1'
#
loop_
_entity.id
_entity.type
_entity.pdbx_description
1 polymer ?
#
loop_
_entity_poly.entity_id
_entity_poly.type
_entity_poly.pdbx_seq_one_letter_code
_entity_poly.pdbx_strand_id
1 'polypeptide(L)'
;MLLYFITCISFFLFLKSLLLKPLPSWATEMRLLPPLFSQELSVRTISKLFRNRFWLGFVCQIPARMSLVRKSLTSRVENVEESHDMSVLDLPELALDCILERLPPSALCQMVAVCRSLRERCVNDHLWERHMKQKWGSVIGPAAYREWKWHVASKRSVGGLKHGRQRGLMRFLSLRWPLQWTRPKVDANNSPKQRSSLPVDSIMNWYLAIDSGNFCFPAQVYNRENGHVGFMLSCYDAEISYDPRTDTFQARYPPHGRRADARECGIPWERLRAPPIDASPHDLHVSECLNDLYPGDHIEIQWRRNKEFPYGWWYGVVGHLESCNGSENYCRCHNSDTVVLEFNHYTPGSRWRQTTVSRKDHREEGNEADGFYGGIRKIKSEAEIAIWKRLWPSEVLD
;
A
#
# COMPACT_ATOMS: atom_id res chain seq x y z
N MET A 1 28.68 5.05 -42.13
CA MET A 1 29.29 6.38 -41.92
C MET A 1 28.33 7.54 -42.13
N LEU A 2 27.41 7.50 -43.11
CA LEU A 2 26.37 8.54 -43.28
C LEU A 2 25.35 8.62 -42.11
N LEU A 3 24.96 7.50 -41.53
CA LEU A 3 24.00 7.48 -40.42
C LEU A 3 24.54 8.13 -39.13
N TYR A 4 25.85 8.02 -38.86
CA TYR A 4 26.49 8.67 -37.71
C TYR A 4 26.58 10.20 -37.87
N PHE A 5 26.76 10.67 -39.11
CA PHE A 5 26.75 12.11 -39.41
C PHE A 5 25.35 12.73 -39.23
N ILE A 6 24.30 12.01 -39.64
CA ILE A 6 22.91 12.47 -39.47
C ILE A 6 22.56 12.58 -37.97
N THR A 7 22.95 11.60 -37.15
CA THR A 7 22.69 11.64 -35.70
C THR A 7 23.47 12.74 -34.97
N CYS A 8 24.69 13.06 -35.42
CA CYS A 8 25.47 14.16 -34.83
C CYS A 8 24.87 15.53 -35.15
N ILE A 9 24.40 15.76 -36.37
CA ILE A 9 23.81 17.05 -36.77
C ILE A 9 22.50 17.31 -36.00
N SER A 10 21.67 16.28 -35.79
CA SER A 10 20.46 16.39 -34.97
C SER A 10 20.77 16.73 -33.51
N PHE A 11 21.87 16.19 -32.96
CA PHE A 11 22.29 16.46 -31.58
C PHE A 11 22.82 17.89 -31.41
N PHE A 12 23.58 18.41 -32.37
CA PHE A 12 24.07 19.80 -32.34
C PHE A 12 22.94 20.83 -32.52
N LEU A 13 21.92 20.53 -33.33
CA LEU A 13 20.74 21.40 -33.48
C LEU A 13 19.88 21.42 -32.21
N PHE A 14 19.76 20.29 -31.51
CA PHE A 14 19.06 20.20 -30.23
C PHE A 14 19.77 20.99 -29.12
N LEU A 15 21.10 20.87 -29.02
CA LEU A 15 21.91 21.66 -28.07
C LEU A 15 21.83 23.17 -28.33
N LYS A 16 21.79 23.60 -29.60
CA LYS A 16 21.63 25.02 -29.97
C LYS A 16 20.25 25.57 -29.55
N SER A 17 19.21 24.74 -29.56
CA SER A 17 17.85 25.15 -29.14
C SER A 17 17.68 25.28 -27.62
N LEU A 18 18.50 24.58 -26.84
CA LEU A 18 18.52 24.67 -25.37
C LEU A 18 19.30 25.90 -24.85
N LEU A 19 20.19 26.46 -25.65
CA LEU A 19 21.04 27.61 -25.30
C LEU A 19 20.44 28.99 -25.62
N LEU A 20 19.22 29.04 -26.19
CA LEU A 20 18.63 30.27 -26.75
C LEU A 20 17.31 30.73 -26.07
N LYS A 21 17.07 30.36 -24.81
CA LYS A 21 16.03 31.02 -24.00
C LYS A 21 16.68 31.83 -22.87
N PRO A 22 16.49 33.16 -22.81
CA PRO A 22 16.94 33.95 -21.68
C PRO A 22 16.12 33.59 -20.43
N LEU A 23 16.81 33.56 -19.29
CA LEU A 23 16.21 33.39 -17.97
C LEU A 23 15.30 34.61 -17.64
N PRO A 24 14.16 34.45 -16.93
CA PRO A 24 13.32 35.57 -16.53
C PRO A 24 14.05 36.58 -15.63
N SER A 25 13.73 37.86 -15.79
CA SER A 25 14.44 39.03 -15.25
C SER A 25 14.26 39.32 -13.75
N TRP A 26 14.00 38.32 -12.91
CA TRP A 26 13.88 38.52 -11.45
C TRP A 26 14.91 37.75 -10.61
N ALA A 27 15.80 36.97 -11.22
CA ALA A 27 16.81 36.18 -10.51
C ALA A 27 18.21 36.86 -10.46
N THR A 28 18.28 38.17 -10.64
CA THR A 28 19.56 38.91 -10.74
C THR A 28 19.87 39.75 -9.51
N GLU A 29 19.66 39.24 -8.29
CA GLU A 29 20.34 39.79 -7.12
C GLU A 29 20.62 38.69 -6.09
N MET A 30 21.76 38.00 -6.21
CA MET A 30 22.72 37.94 -5.11
C MET A 30 24.09 37.50 -5.64
N ARG A 31 25.01 38.46 -5.54
CA ARG A 31 26.41 38.41 -5.96
C ARG A 31 27.24 37.45 -5.11
N LEU A 32 28.09 36.70 -5.81
CA LEU A 32 29.55 36.58 -5.66
C LEU A 32 30.13 36.36 -4.24
N LEU A 33 30.79 35.21 -4.00
CA LEU A 33 32.26 35.04 -3.89
C LEU A 33 32.64 33.62 -3.38
N PRO A 34 33.88 33.12 -3.60
CA PRO A 34 34.09 31.87 -4.34
C PRO A 34 35.11 30.90 -3.64
N PRO A 35 35.94 30.15 -4.38
CA PRO A 35 35.96 28.69 -4.44
C PRO A 35 37.06 28.06 -3.56
N LEU A 36 36.89 26.83 -3.08
CA LEU A 36 37.99 25.91 -2.73
C LEU A 36 37.39 24.56 -2.34
N PHE A 37 37.58 23.55 -3.19
CA PHE A 37 38.13 22.22 -2.89
C PHE A 37 37.89 21.32 -4.10
N SER A 38 38.76 21.50 -5.09
CA SER A 38 39.17 20.39 -5.94
C SER A 38 40.04 19.47 -5.08
N GLN A 39 39.48 18.38 -4.57
CA GLN A 39 40.29 17.23 -4.21
C GLN A 39 39.54 15.95 -4.54
N GLU A 40 40.18 15.16 -5.39
CA GLU A 40 39.88 13.80 -5.76
C GLU A 40 39.39 12.96 -4.57
N LEU A 41 38.17 12.43 -4.67
CA LEU A 41 37.77 11.24 -3.91
C LEU A 41 37.25 10.18 -4.88
N SER A 42 38.26 9.47 -5.41
CA SER A 42 38.22 8.16 -6.05
C SER A 42 36.98 7.31 -5.72
N VAL A 43 36.20 7.01 -6.77
CA VAL A 43 35.08 6.05 -6.80
C VAL A 43 35.53 4.60 -6.51
N ARG A 44 36.83 4.34 -6.28
CA ARG A 44 37.33 2.98 -6.01
C ARG A 44 37.25 2.52 -4.56
N THR A 45 36.99 3.39 -3.59
CA THR A 45 36.93 2.97 -2.16
C THR A 45 35.53 2.51 -1.73
N ILE A 46 34.47 2.94 -2.41
CA ILE A 46 33.09 2.50 -2.10
C ILE A 46 32.85 1.04 -2.58
N SER A 47 33.57 0.58 -3.61
CA SER A 47 33.44 -0.79 -4.13
C SER A 47 33.92 -1.88 -3.17
N LYS A 48 34.74 -1.55 -2.16
CA LYS A 48 35.22 -2.51 -1.14
C LYS A 48 34.37 -2.53 0.13
N LEU A 49 33.54 -1.53 0.38
CA LEU A 49 32.61 -1.50 1.53
C LEU A 49 31.25 -2.14 1.21
N PHE A 50 30.85 -2.18 -0.07
CA PHE A 50 29.57 -2.76 -0.51
C PHE A 50 29.59 -4.28 -0.74
N ARG A 51 30.75 -4.93 -0.65
CA ARG A 51 30.87 -6.38 -0.91
C ARG A 51 30.56 -7.28 0.30
N ASN A 52 30.42 -6.72 1.50
CA ASN A 52 30.26 -7.49 2.74
C ASN A 52 29.01 -7.19 3.60
N ARG A 53 27.97 -6.52 3.08
CA ARG A 53 26.75 -6.24 3.89
C ARG A 53 25.40 -6.55 3.24
N PHE A 54 25.38 -7.39 2.20
CA PHE A 54 24.13 -7.85 1.57
C PHE A 54 23.80 -9.30 1.99
N TRP A 55 23.60 -9.51 3.30
CA TRP A 55 23.03 -10.72 3.91
C TRP A 55 22.31 -10.37 5.23
N LEU A 56 21.39 -9.42 5.18
CA LEU A 56 20.37 -9.23 6.23
C LEU A 56 18.98 -9.50 5.65
N GLY A 57 18.83 -10.66 5.02
CA GLY A 57 17.60 -11.42 5.14
C GLY A 57 17.76 -12.31 6.36
N PHE A 58 16.81 -12.30 7.29
CA PHE A 58 16.81 -13.14 8.49
C PHE A 58 16.95 -14.63 8.11
N VAL A 59 18.21 -15.09 8.03
CA VAL A 59 18.60 -16.48 8.15
C VAL A 59 19.41 -16.51 9.42
N CYS A 60 18.82 -17.01 10.50
CA CYS A 60 19.54 -17.36 11.71
C CYS A 60 20.75 -18.22 11.31
N GLN A 61 21.96 -17.66 11.44
CA GLN A 61 23.17 -18.45 11.37
C GLN A 61 23.19 -19.32 12.62
N ILE A 62 22.90 -20.61 12.44
CA ILE A 62 23.11 -21.64 13.45
C ILE A 62 24.63 -21.77 13.65
N PRO A 63 25.19 -21.56 14.86
CA PRO A 63 26.54 -22.03 15.14
C PRO A 63 26.46 -23.55 15.29
N ALA A 64 26.83 -24.29 14.25
CA ALA A 64 27.10 -25.72 14.36
C ALA A 64 28.44 -25.91 15.10
N ARG A 65 28.40 -25.93 16.43
CA ARG A 65 29.51 -26.42 17.24
C ARG A 65 28.98 -27.03 18.54
N MET A 66 28.50 -28.27 18.45
CA MET A 66 28.46 -29.16 19.60
C MET A 66 29.62 -30.13 19.47
N SER A 67 30.59 -30.05 20.39
CA SER A 67 31.56 -31.12 20.55
C SER A 67 30.82 -32.34 21.11
N LEU A 68 31.04 -33.49 20.48
CA LEU A 68 30.65 -34.78 21.02
C LEU A 68 31.52 -35.05 22.25
N VAL A 69 31.05 -34.62 23.43
CA VAL A 69 31.62 -35.09 24.69
C VAL A 69 31.10 -36.50 24.92
N ARG A 70 31.97 -37.47 24.66
CA ARG A 70 31.78 -38.88 25.00
C ARG A 70 31.76 -38.98 26.54
N LYS A 71 30.59 -38.97 27.17
CA LYS A 71 30.46 -39.27 28.60
C LYS A 71 30.70 -40.76 28.82
N SER A 72 31.80 -41.11 29.49
CA SER A 72 31.97 -42.42 30.09
C SER A 72 30.98 -42.58 31.24
N LEU A 73 30.25 -43.69 31.25
CA LEU A 73 29.45 -44.14 32.38
C LEU A 73 30.36 -44.46 33.57
N THR A 74 30.28 -43.65 34.62
CA THR A 74 30.64 -44.05 35.98
C THR A 74 29.44 -43.76 36.88
N SER A 75 28.82 -44.83 37.37
CA SER A 75 27.71 -44.78 38.32
C SER A 75 28.22 -44.34 39.68
N ARG A 76 27.95 -43.10 40.07
CA ARG A 76 27.99 -42.69 41.47
C ARG A 76 26.57 -42.24 41.82
N VAL A 77 25.90 -43.05 42.63
CA VAL A 77 24.57 -42.75 43.18
C VAL A 77 24.76 -41.63 44.19
N GLU A 78 24.54 -40.40 43.75
CA GLU A 78 24.21 -39.28 44.63
C GLU A 78 22.69 -39.17 44.65
N ASN A 79 22.10 -39.26 45.85
CA ASN A 79 20.70 -38.92 46.09
C ASN A 79 20.55 -37.43 45.80
N VAL A 80 20.12 -37.10 44.59
CA VAL A 80 19.70 -35.76 44.21
C VAL A 80 18.21 -35.67 44.56
N GLU A 81 17.88 -34.83 45.53
CA GLU A 81 16.53 -34.28 45.62
C GLU A 81 16.22 -33.67 44.25
N GLU A 82 15.28 -34.27 43.50
CA GLU A 82 14.81 -33.71 42.24
C GLU A 82 14.18 -32.35 42.53
N SER A 83 14.98 -31.28 42.45
CA SER A 83 14.44 -29.95 42.24
C SER A 83 13.73 -30.03 40.90
N HIS A 84 12.41 -30.14 40.95
CA HIS A 84 11.57 -30.09 39.77
C HIS A 84 11.68 -28.66 39.23
N ASP A 85 12.74 -28.40 38.47
CA ASP A 85 12.96 -27.12 37.79
C ASP A 85 11.84 -26.98 36.77
N MET A 86 10.76 -26.29 37.17
CA MET A 86 9.62 -26.03 36.31
C MET A 86 10.09 -25.26 35.08
N SER A 87 10.03 -25.91 33.93
CA SER A 87 10.24 -25.30 32.64
C SER A 87 9.04 -24.44 32.28
N VAL A 88 9.27 -23.39 31.49
CA VAL A 88 8.17 -22.62 30.88
C VAL A 88 7.24 -23.53 30.08
N LEU A 89 7.77 -24.59 29.46
CA LEU A 89 6.98 -25.57 28.70
C LEU A 89 6.09 -26.46 29.58
N ASP A 90 6.32 -26.47 30.90
CA ASP A 90 5.52 -27.25 31.86
C ASP A 90 4.29 -26.46 32.34
N LEU A 91 4.16 -25.20 31.90
CA LEU A 91 2.98 -24.39 32.17
C LEU A 91 1.74 -24.94 31.44
N PRO A 92 0.53 -24.74 31.98
CA PRO A 92 -0.71 -25.09 31.29
C PRO A 92 -0.82 -24.43 29.92
N GLU A 93 -1.43 -25.14 28.97
CA GLU A 93 -1.59 -24.73 27.56
C GLU A 93 -2.06 -23.27 27.41
N LEU A 94 -3.12 -22.91 28.13
CA LEU A 94 -3.70 -21.56 28.09
C LEU A 94 -2.76 -20.49 28.64
N ALA A 95 -1.94 -20.83 29.65
CA ALA A 95 -0.97 -19.89 30.21
C ALA A 95 0.17 -19.63 29.22
N LEU A 96 0.64 -20.67 28.53
CA LEU A 96 1.61 -20.55 27.45
C LEU A 96 1.09 -19.69 26.31
N ASP A 97 -0.13 -19.96 25.83
CA ASP A 97 -0.73 -19.21 24.74
C ASP A 97 -0.95 -17.73 25.13
N CYS A 98 -1.42 -17.46 26.35
CA CYS A 98 -1.50 -16.09 26.89
C CYS A 98 -0.15 -15.35 26.91
N ILE A 99 0.96 -16.06 27.21
CA ILE A 99 2.30 -15.47 27.17
C ILE A 99 2.70 -15.18 25.73
N LEU A 100 2.52 -16.15 24.83
CA LEU A 100 2.88 -16.01 23.42
C LEU A 100 2.07 -14.91 22.72
N GLU A 101 0.77 -14.79 22.98
CA GLU A 101 -0.09 -13.73 22.43
C GLU A 101 0.34 -12.31 22.81
N ARG A 102 1.10 -12.15 23.90
CA ARG A 102 1.60 -10.85 24.35
C ARG A 102 2.94 -10.50 23.75
N LEU A 103 3.63 -11.44 23.11
CA LEU A 103 4.93 -11.19 22.49
C LEU A 103 4.77 -10.34 21.22
N PRO A 104 5.69 -9.42 20.93
CA PRO A 104 5.72 -8.76 19.64
C PRO A 104 6.06 -9.76 18.52
N PRO A 105 5.68 -9.48 17.26
CA PRO A 105 5.95 -10.35 16.10
C PRO A 105 7.42 -10.77 15.96
N SER A 106 8.36 -9.87 16.26
CA SER A 106 9.80 -10.16 16.22
C SER A 106 10.22 -11.20 17.26
N ALA A 107 9.65 -11.16 18.47
CA ALA A 107 9.91 -12.14 19.52
C ALA A 107 9.25 -13.48 19.21
N LEU A 108 8.04 -13.49 18.63
CA LEU A 108 7.41 -14.72 18.13
C LEU A 108 8.31 -15.44 17.11
N CYS A 109 8.88 -14.68 16.15
CA CYS A 109 9.84 -15.21 15.19
C CYS A 109 11.12 -15.79 15.85
N GLN A 110 11.57 -15.22 16.97
CA GLN A 110 12.72 -15.74 17.72
C GLN A 110 12.37 -17.05 18.45
N MET A 111 11.18 -17.14 19.04
CA MET A 111 10.72 -18.32 19.78
C MET A 111 10.63 -19.57 18.89
N VAL A 112 10.39 -19.41 17.59
CA VAL A 112 10.43 -20.49 16.58
C VAL A 112 11.77 -21.22 16.51
N ALA A 113 12.87 -20.58 16.93
CA ALA A 113 14.21 -21.15 16.92
C ALA A 113 14.57 -21.89 18.22
N VAL A 114 13.81 -21.71 19.30
CA VAL A 114 14.17 -22.20 20.65
C VAL A 114 13.99 -23.72 20.76
N CYS A 115 12.79 -24.22 20.45
CA CYS A 115 12.49 -25.65 20.46
C CYS A 115 11.35 -26.01 19.50
N ARG A 116 11.11 -27.31 19.28
CA ARG A 116 10.05 -27.78 18.38
C ARG A 116 8.64 -27.39 18.86
N SER A 117 8.36 -27.50 20.16
CA SER A 117 7.05 -27.14 20.74
C SER A 117 6.72 -25.66 20.52
N LEU A 118 7.64 -24.75 20.86
CA LEU A 118 7.45 -23.31 20.64
C LEU A 118 7.36 -22.97 19.15
N ARG A 119 8.11 -23.67 18.28
CA ARG A 119 7.96 -23.51 16.84
C ARG A 119 6.55 -23.79 16.36
N GLU A 120 5.96 -24.91 16.76
CA GLU A 120 4.62 -25.31 16.30
C GLU A 120 3.54 -24.33 16.81
N ARG A 121 3.74 -23.73 17.99
CA ARG A 121 2.84 -22.71 18.56
C ARG A 121 3.01 -21.34 17.92
N CYS A 122 4.23 -20.83 17.83
CA CYS A 122 4.51 -19.46 17.38
C CYS A 122 4.20 -19.22 15.88
N VAL A 123 4.05 -20.28 15.09
CA VAL A 123 3.63 -20.20 13.68
C VAL A 123 2.11 -20.29 13.51
N ASN A 124 1.36 -20.55 14.58
CA ASN A 124 -0.08 -20.75 14.53
C ASN A 124 -0.81 -19.42 14.32
N ASP A 125 -1.75 -19.42 13.39
CA ASP A 125 -2.38 -18.20 12.86
C ASP A 125 -3.14 -17.38 13.89
N HIS A 126 -3.73 -18.01 14.92
CA HIS A 126 -4.47 -17.27 15.97
C HIS A 126 -3.61 -16.20 16.67
N LEU A 127 -2.31 -16.46 16.89
CA LEU A 127 -1.38 -15.48 17.46
C LEU A 127 -1.17 -14.29 16.51
N TRP A 128 -1.19 -14.54 15.21
CA TRP A 128 -0.93 -13.54 14.17
C TRP A 128 -2.18 -12.77 13.75
N GLU A 129 -3.38 -13.34 13.89
CA GLU A 129 -4.66 -12.67 13.62
C GLU A 129 -4.79 -11.37 14.41
N ARG A 130 -4.45 -11.42 15.70
CA ARG A 130 -4.48 -10.26 16.57
C ARG A 130 -3.51 -9.17 16.10
N HIS A 131 -2.25 -9.53 15.84
CA HIS A 131 -1.25 -8.58 15.35
C HIS A 131 -1.62 -7.99 13.99
N MET A 132 -2.15 -8.81 13.09
CA MET A 132 -2.63 -8.38 11.79
C MET A 132 -3.75 -7.34 11.95
N LYS A 133 -4.77 -7.65 12.75
CA LYS A 133 -5.90 -6.73 12.99
C LYS A 133 -5.47 -5.43 13.64
N GLN A 134 -4.54 -5.50 14.62
CA GLN A 134 -4.08 -4.32 15.36
C GLN A 134 -3.22 -3.38 14.51
N LYS A 135 -2.27 -3.91 13.73
CA LYS A 135 -1.36 -3.08 12.94
C LYS A 135 -1.94 -2.72 11.57
N TRP A 136 -2.57 -3.68 10.90
CA TRP A 136 -2.93 -3.55 9.49
C TRP A 136 -4.43 -3.45 9.23
N GLY A 137 -5.28 -3.69 10.24
CA GLY A 137 -6.72 -3.78 10.08
C GLY A 137 -7.41 -2.51 9.57
N SER A 138 -6.78 -1.34 9.67
CA SER A 138 -7.30 -0.08 9.10
C SER A 138 -7.03 0.07 7.60
N VAL A 139 -6.01 -0.60 7.07
CA VAL A 139 -5.52 -0.42 5.69
C VAL A 139 -5.81 -1.64 4.82
N ILE A 140 -5.85 -2.84 5.41
CA ILE A 140 -6.06 -4.10 4.70
C ILE A 140 -7.54 -4.45 4.67
N GLY A 141 -8.09 -4.57 3.47
CA GLY A 141 -9.45 -5.05 3.23
C GLY A 141 -9.51 -6.44 2.57
N PRO A 142 -10.73 -6.92 2.24
CA PRO A 142 -10.94 -8.19 1.54
C PRO A 142 -10.18 -8.30 0.21
N ALA A 143 -10.08 -7.19 -0.53
CA ALA A 143 -9.33 -7.13 -1.80
C ALA A 143 -7.86 -7.49 -1.61
N ALA A 144 -7.21 -6.96 -0.56
CA ALA A 144 -5.82 -7.25 -0.24
C ALA A 144 -5.60 -8.73 0.13
N TYR A 145 -6.56 -9.33 0.84
CA TYR A 145 -6.49 -10.76 1.16
C TYR A 145 -6.62 -11.65 -0.08
N ARG A 146 -7.47 -11.28 -1.05
CA ARG A 146 -7.54 -12.00 -2.32
C ARG A 146 -6.25 -11.88 -3.11
N GLU A 147 -5.67 -10.69 -3.17
CA GLU A 147 -4.38 -10.47 -3.84
C GLU A 147 -3.27 -11.32 -3.21
N TRP A 148 -3.27 -11.45 -1.88
CA TRP A 148 -2.35 -12.35 -1.18
C TRP A 148 -2.52 -13.81 -1.60
N LYS A 149 -3.76 -14.31 -1.67
CA LYS A 149 -4.02 -15.68 -2.14
C LYS A 149 -3.50 -15.91 -3.55
N TRP A 150 -3.71 -14.95 -4.45
CA TRP A 150 -3.18 -15.01 -5.82
C TRP A 150 -1.65 -15.01 -5.85
N HIS A 151 -1.02 -14.15 -5.07
CA HIS A 151 0.44 -14.09 -4.94
C HIS A 151 1.03 -15.42 -4.46
N VAL A 152 0.43 -16.03 -3.44
CA VAL A 152 0.84 -17.35 -2.93
C VAL A 152 0.66 -18.44 -3.98
N ALA A 153 -0.49 -18.47 -4.65
CA ALA A 153 -0.79 -19.47 -5.69
C ALA A 153 0.19 -19.37 -6.89
N SER A 154 0.52 -18.16 -7.32
CA SER A 154 1.46 -17.94 -8.42
C SER A 154 2.86 -18.47 -8.10
N LYS A 155 3.35 -18.26 -6.87
CA LYS A 155 4.65 -18.79 -6.41
C LYS A 155 4.68 -20.31 -6.33
N ARG A 156 3.56 -20.96 -5.99
CA ARG A 156 3.44 -22.43 -6.01
C ARG A 156 3.59 -22.99 -7.43
N SER A 157 3.03 -22.31 -8.44
CA SER A 157 3.08 -22.76 -9.84
C SER A 157 4.49 -22.72 -10.47
N VAL A 158 5.31 -21.74 -10.09
CA VAL A 158 6.69 -21.58 -10.60
C VAL A 158 7.62 -22.67 -10.07
N GLY A 159 7.35 -23.22 -8.88
CA GLY A 159 8.10 -24.34 -8.30
C GLY A 159 7.71 -25.73 -8.82
N GLY A 160 6.61 -25.84 -9.60
CA GLY A 160 6.00 -27.13 -9.97
C GLY A 160 6.16 -27.55 -11.44
N LEU A 161 6.69 -26.71 -12.33
CA LEU A 161 6.75 -27.05 -13.76
C LEU A 161 7.99 -27.89 -14.12
N LYS A 162 7.89 -29.20 -13.92
CA LYS A 162 8.50 -30.19 -14.82
C LYS A 162 7.37 -30.86 -15.61
N HIS A 163 7.41 -30.63 -16.93
CA HIS A 163 6.62 -31.25 -18.01
C HIS A 163 5.15 -30.85 -18.21
N GLY A 164 4.83 -30.47 -19.45
CA GLY A 164 3.49 -30.59 -20.03
C GLY A 164 2.90 -29.28 -20.58
N ARG A 165 2.99 -29.08 -21.89
CA ARG A 165 2.25 -28.08 -22.66
C ARG A 165 0.75 -28.10 -22.32
N GLN A 166 0.18 -26.96 -21.92
CA GLN A 166 -0.96 -26.34 -22.62
C GLN A 166 -0.93 -24.83 -22.44
N ARG A 167 -1.25 -24.15 -23.55
CA ARG A 167 -1.24 -22.69 -23.75
C ARG A 167 -2.56 -22.09 -23.30
N GLY A 168 -2.52 -20.78 -23.01
CA GLY A 168 -3.53 -19.86 -23.52
C GLY A 168 -4.45 -19.24 -22.45
N LEU A 169 -4.01 -18.11 -21.88
CA LEU A 169 -4.78 -16.86 -21.70
C LEU A 169 -4.21 -15.93 -20.60
N MET A 170 -3.26 -16.37 -19.77
CA MET A 170 -2.66 -15.52 -18.74
C MET A 170 -1.42 -14.76 -19.24
N ARG A 171 -1.56 -13.99 -20.32
CA ARG A 171 -0.45 -13.20 -20.90
C ARG A 171 -0.73 -11.70 -21.06
N PHE A 172 -1.82 -11.18 -20.50
CA PHE A 172 -2.18 -9.76 -20.68
C PHE A 172 -2.24 -8.89 -19.40
N LEU A 173 -1.92 -9.40 -18.21
CA LEU A 173 -1.91 -8.57 -16.99
C LEU A 173 -0.56 -8.49 -16.25
N SER A 174 0.52 -8.96 -16.87
CA SER A 174 1.85 -8.91 -16.25
C SER A 174 2.89 -8.36 -17.23
N LEU A 175 2.76 -7.06 -17.55
CA LEU A 175 3.75 -6.32 -18.32
C LEU A 175 4.14 -5.02 -17.60
N ARG A 176 5.04 -5.16 -16.61
CA ARG A 176 6.32 -4.42 -16.48
C ARG A 176 6.87 -4.57 -15.05
N TRP A 177 7.63 -5.64 -14.83
CA TRP A 177 8.63 -5.69 -13.76
C TRP A 177 10.02 -5.65 -14.38
N PRO A 178 10.67 -4.47 -14.53
CA PRO A 178 12.03 -4.41 -15.01
C PRO A 178 12.95 -4.32 -13.79
N LEU A 179 13.35 -5.46 -13.24
CA LEU A 179 14.60 -5.62 -12.48
C LEU A 179 14.91 -7.11 -12.42
N GLN A 180 15.57 -7.59 -13.48
CA GLN A 180 16.26 -8.87 -13.48
C GLN A 180 17.48 -8.73 -12.57
N TRP A 181 17.43 -9.32 -11.38
CA TRP A 181 18.64 -9.56 -10.61
C TRP A 181 19.23 -10.89 -11.08
N THR A 182 20.40 -10.84 -11.70
CA THR A 182 21.19 -12.00 -12.10
C THR A 182 21.49 -12.88 -10.88
N ARG A 183 20.88 -14.07 -10.82
CA ARG A 183 21.27 -15.11 -9.86
C ARG A 183 22.58 -15.75 -10.33
N PRO A 184 23.61 -15.90 -9.48
CA PRO A 184 24.69 -16.80 -9.79
C PRO A 184 24.18 -18.24 -9.68
N LYS A 185 24.51 -19.03 -10.69
CA LYS A 185 24.22 -20.47 -10.78
C LYS A 185 25.08 -21.16 -9.71
N VAL A 186 24.44 -21.74 -8.69
CA VAL A 186 25.11 -22.62 -7.72
C VAL A 186 24.55 -24.02 -7.94
N ASP A 187 25.47 -24.95 -8.17
CA ASP A 187 25.19 -26.31 -8.58
C ASP A 187 24.29 -27.05 -7.58
N ALA A 188 23.36 -27.79 -8.15
CA ALA A 188 22.49 -28.70 -7.44
C ALA A 188 23.29 -29.91 -6.95
N ASN A 189 23.43 -30.05 -5.63
CA ASN A 189 23.32 -31.36 -4.98
C ASN A 189 23.21 -31.23 -3.47
N ASN A 190 22.43 -32.15 -2.89
CA ASN A 190 22.18 -32.43 -1.47
C ASN A 190 20.92 -31.80 -0.86
N SER A 191 19.81 -32.52 -1.03
CA SER A 191 18.60 -32.39 -0.23
C SER A 191 18.73 -33.13 1.12
N PRO A 192 18.37 -32.51 2.25
CA PRO A 192 17.72 -33.19 3.35
C PRO A 192 16.21 -32.89 3.29
N LYS A 193 15.43 -33.93 3.02
CA LYS A 193 13.97 -33.96 3.16
C LYS A 193 13.62 -33.82 4.65
N GLN A 194 13.13 -32.65 5.05
CA GLN A 194 12.19 -32.36 6.15
C GLN A 194 12.39 -30.90 6.57
N ARG A 195 11.86 -29.97 5.78
CA ARG A 195 11.34 -28.73 6.38
C ARG A 195 9.84 -28.93 6.43
N SER A 196 9.26 -28.86 7.63
CA SER A 196 7.81 -28.74 7.79
C SER A 196 7.34 -27.65 6.83
N SER A 197 6.60 -28.05 5.80
CA SER A 197 6.01 -27.12 4.85
C SER A 197 4.88 -26.40 5.58
N LEU A 198 5.22 -25.32 6.29
CA LEU A 198 4.23 -24.39 6.80
C LEU A 198 3.28 -24.02 5.66
N PRO A 199 1.96 -23.96 5.91
CA PRO A 199 1.02 -23.56 4.88
C PRO A 199 1.44 -22.19 4.34
N VAL A 200 1.77 -22.13 3.05
CA VAL A 200 2.28 -20.91 2.39
C VAL A 200 1.24 -19.77 2.44
N ASP A 201 -0.01 -20.12 2.72
CA ASP A 201 -1.19 -19.26 2.87
C ASP A 201 -1.50 -18.85 4.33
N SER A 202 -0.61 -19.11 5.29
CA SER A 202 -0.79 -18.71 6.69
C SER A 202 -0.80 -17.19 6.90
N ILE A 203 -1.50 -16.75 7.94
CA ILE A 203 -1.59 -15.33 8.36
C ILE A 203 -0.23 -14.81 8.79
N MET A 204 0.59 -15.64 9.46
CA MET A 204 1.98 -15.31 9.77
C MET A 204 2.76 -14.91 8.50
N ASN A 205 2.70 -15.73 7.45
CA ASN A 205 3.43 -15.46 6.21
C ASN A 205 2.95 -14.18 5.54
N TRP A 206 1.65 -13.92 5.60
CA TRP A 206 1.06 -12.68 5.07
C TRP A 206 1.56 -11.46 5.86
N TYR A 207 1.49 -11.51 7.18
CA TYR A 207 1.97 -10.44 8.06
C TYR A 207 3.42 -10.11 7.76
N LEU A 208 4.30 -11.11 7.74
CA LEU A 208 5.73 -10.91 7.49
C LEU A 208 6.01 -10.37 6.09
N ALA A 209 5.23 -10.78 5.08
CA ALA A 209 5.39 -10.28 3.72
C ALA A 209 5.05 -8.79 3.60
N ILE A 210 3.98 -8.35 4.27
CA ILE A 210 3.59 -6.93 4.34
C ILE A 210 4.61 -6.13 5.16
N ASP A 211 4.93 -6.60 6.36
CA ASP A 211 5.80 -5.91 7.32
C ASP A 211 7.23 -5.71 6.79
N SER A 212 7.68 -6.61 5.92
CA SER A 212 8.98 -6.50 5.25
C SER A 212 8.96 -5.68 3.95
N GLY A 213 7.79 -5.22 3.48
CA GLY A 213 7.65 -4.52 2.20
C GLY A 213 7.80 -5.42 0.96
N ASN A 214 7.68 -6.73 1.13
CA ASN A 214 7.85 -7.72 0.05
C ASN A 214 6.52 -8.09 -0.65
N PHE A 215 5.43 -7.42 -0.28
CA PHE A 215 4.11 -7.62 -0.84
C PHE A 215 3.42 -6.28 -1.02
N CYS A 216 3.02 -6.01 -2.26
CA CYS A 216 2.17 -4.87 -2.58
C CYS A 216 0.71 -5.32 -2.55
N PHE A 217 -0.19 -4.45 -2.12
CA PHE A 217 -1.60 -4.78 -2.00
C PHE A 217 -2.52 -3.58 -2.30
N PRO A 218 -3.76 -3.82 -2.73
CA PRO A 218 -4.71 -2.75 -2.98
C PRO A 218 -5.15 -2.06 -1.68
N ALA A 219 -5.12 -0.73 -1.69
CA ALA A 219 -5.69 0.14 -0.67
C ALA A 219 -6.15 1.45 -1.31
N GLN A 220 -6.73 2.34 -0.51
CA GLN A 220 -7.06 3.68 -0.95
C GLN A 220 -6.18 4.74 -0.28
N VAL A 221 -5.78 5.74 -1.07
CA VAL A 221 -4.96 6.87 -0.63
C VAL A 221 -5.81 8.14 -0.64
N TYR A 222 -5.92 8.79 0.52
CA TYR A 222 -6.51 10.11 0.66
C TYR A 222 -5.59 11.19 0.09
N ASN A 223 -6.19 12.21 -0.52
CA ASN A 223 -5.54 13.42 -1.03
C ASN A 223 -4.30 13.07 -1.86
N ARG A 224 -4.48 12.30 -2.94
CA ARG A 224 -3.41 11.92 -3.87
C ARG A 224 -2.50 13.11 -4.20
N GLU A 225 -1.21 12.84 -4.40
CA GLU A 225 -0.19 13.86 -4.69
C GLU A 225 -0.10 14.91 -3.58
N ASN A 226 -0.16 14.42 -2.33
CA ASN A 226 -0.06 15.21 -1.12
C ASN A 226 -1.06 16.39 -1.04
N GLY A 227 -2.28 16.18 -1.52
CA GLY A 227 -3.33 17.20 -1.47
C GLY A 227 -3.08 18.37 -2.40
N HIS A 228 -2.44 18.14 -3.56
CA HIS A 228 -2.48 19.12 -4.64
C HIS A 228 -3.93 19.56 -4.89
N VAL A 229 -4.16 20.85 -5.16
CA VAL A 229 -5.49 21.51 -5.14
C VAL A 229 -6.59 20.71 -5.84
N GLY A 230 -6.29 20.12 -7.01
CA GLY A 230 -7.24 19.31 -7.78
C GLY A 230 -7.62 17.93 -7.20
N PHE A 231 -6.97 17.50 -6.12
CA PHE A 231 -7.18 16.20 -5.46
C PHE A 231 -7.54 16.35 -3.98
N MET A 232 -7.80 17.56 -3.50
CA MET A 232 -8.18 17.73 -2.10
C MET A 232 -9.57 17.16 -1.83
N LEU A 233 -9.69 16.55 -0.66
CA LEU A 233 -10.86 15.81 -0.21
C LEU A 233 -11.27 14.69 -1.19
N SER A 234 -10.26 14.05 -1.78
CA SER A 234 -10.45 12.90 -2.65
C SER A 234 -9.72 11.65 -2.15
N CYS A 235 -10.15 10.47 -2.60
CA CYS A 235 -9.57 9.19 -2.26
C CYS A 235 -9.45 8.32 -3.51
N TYR A 236 -8.29 7.68 -3.72
CA TYR A 236 -8.01 6.90 -4.92
C TYR A 236 -7.51 5.51 -4.61
N ASP A 237 -7.97 4.53 -5.40
CA ASP A 237 -7.39 3.19 -5.38
C ASP A 237 -5.94 3.21 -5.86
N ALA A 238 -5.08 2.54 -5.10
CA ALA A 238 -3.69 2.37 -5.43
C ALA A 238 -3.18 1.01 -4.96
N GLU A 239 -2.14 0.53 -5.62
CA GLU A 239 -1.35 -0.56 -5.09
C GLU A 239 -0.28 0.01 -4.16
N ILE A 240 -0.30 -0.38 -2.89
CA ILE A 240 0.59 0.15 -1.86
C ILE A 240 1.63 -0.88 -1.41
N SER A 241 2.82 -0.40 -1.07
CA SER A 241 3.90 -1.19 -0.47
C SER A 241 4.41 -0.48 0.77
N TYR A 242 4.58 -1.21 1.86
CA TYR A 242 5.14 -0.68 3.11
C TYR A 242 6.66 -0.58 3.05
N ASP A 243 7.23 0.47 3.63
CA ASP A 243 8.67 0.63 3.88
C ASP A 243 8.95 0.63 5.39
N PRO A 244 9.49 -0.47 5.96
CA PRO A 244 9.75 -0.57 7.39
C PRO A 244 10.85 0.36 7.89
N ARG A 245 11.67 0.96 7.00
CA ARG A 245 12.75 1.87 7.43
C ARG A 245 12.25 3.24 7.82
N THR A 246 11.22 3.70 7.10
CA THR A 246 10.63 5.03 7.27
C THR A 246 9.27 4.97 7.96
N ASP A 247 8.70 3.78 8.14
CA ASP A 247 7.34 3.56 8.60
C ASP A 247 6.31 4.30 7.74
N THR A 248 6.54 4.27 6.42
CA THR A 248 5.67 4.91 5.42
C THR A 248 5.35 3.96 4.28
N PHE A 249 4.52 4.42 3.35
CA PHE A 249 4.09 3.66 2.19
C PHE A 249 4.52 4.31 0.88
N GLN A 250 4.68 3.46 -0.11
CA GLN A 250 4.74 3.83 -1.51
C GLN A 250 3.45 3.40 -2.19
N ALA A 251 2.76 4.34 -2.85
CA ALA A 251 1.61 4.04 -3.70
C ALA A 251 2.01 4.05 -5.17
N ARG A 252 1.40 3.13 -5.92
CA ARG A 252 1.40 3.08 -7.37
C ARG A 252 -0.05 3.17 -7.84
N TYR A 253 -0.38 4.29 -8.46
CA TYR A 253 -1.70 4.51 -9.03
C TYR A 253 -1.82 3.81 -10.38
N PRO A 254 -3.01 3.31 -10.73
CA PRO A 254 -3.25 2.69 -12.04
C PRO A 254 -2.89 3.68 -13.17
N PRO A 255 -2.33 3.18 -14.29
CA PRO A 255 -1.97 4.02 -15.43
C PRO A 255 -3.20 4.66 -16.05
N HIS A 256 -3.02 5.87 -16.58
CA HIS A 256 -4.08 6.67 -17.20
C HIS A 256 -3.82 6.82 -18.69
N GLY A 257 -4.52 6.04 -19.52
CA GLY A 257 -4.32 6.04 -20.97
C GLY A 257 -2.87 5.79 -21.37
N ARG A 258 -2.19 6.79 -21.97
CA ARG A 258 -0.77 6.72 -22.35
C ARG A 258 0.21 7.17 -21.24
N ARG A 259 -0.28 7.68 -20.11
CA ARG A 259 0.57 8.16 -19.01
C ARG A 259 1.06 6.98 -18.20
N ALA A 260 2.33 7.03 -17.81
CA ALA A 260 2.94 6.02 -16.95
C ALA A 260 2.29 6.02 -15.55
N ASP A 261 2.42 4.88 -14.86
CA ASP A 261 2.01 4.71 -13.46
C ASP A 261 2.57 5.85 -12.60
N ALA A 262 1.67 6.64 -12.01
CA ALA A 262 2.06 7.66 -11.05
C ALA A 262 2.47 6.99 -9.74
N ARG A 263 3.58 7.45 -9.16
CA ARG A 263 4.10 6.93 -7.88
C ARG A 263 4.17 8.04 -6.86
N GLU A 264 3.74 7.74 -5.65
CA GLU A 264 3.84 8.62 -4.50
C GLU A 264 4.55 7.85 -3.37
N CYS A 265 5.52 8.49 -2.73
CA CYS A 265 6.34 7.88 -1.69
C CYS A 265 6.16 8.67 -0.38
N GLY A 266 6.46 8.03 0.75
CA GLY A 266 6.38 8.69 2.05
C GLY A 266 4.95 8.92 2.52
N ILE A 267 4.00 8.10 2.06
CA ILE A 267 2.60 8.21 2.46
C ILE A 267 2.47 7.73 3.91
N PRO A 268 1.94 8.55 4.81
CA PRO A 268 1.77 8.17 6.21
C PRO A 268 0.49 7.33 6.40
N TRP A 269 0.40 6.64 7.53
CA TRP A 269 -0.71 5.74 7.86
C TRP A 269 -2.09 6.43 7.82
N GLU A 270 -2.16 7.69 8.24
CA GLU A 270 -3.40 8.47 8.36
C GLU A 270 -4.01 8.81 6.99
N ARG A 271 -3.22 8.70 5.91
CA ARG A 271 -3.67 8.93 4.54
C ARG A 271 -4.10 7.65 3.83
N LEU A 272 -4.14 6.52 4.53
CA LEU A 272 -4.55 5.24 3.96
C LEU A 272 -5.82 4.73 4.60
N ARG A 273 -6.63 4.03 3.80
CA ARG A 273 -7.72 3.20 4.29
C ARG A 273 -7.87 1.95 3.44
N ALA A 274 -8.49 0.93 4.03
CA ALA A 274 -9.05 -0.16 3.24
C ALA A 274 -10.14 0.39 2.28
N PRO A 275 -10.26 -0.13 1.04
CA PRO A 275 -11.34 0.26 0.15
C PRO A 275 -12.70 -0.07 0.79
N PRO A 276 -13.63 0.91 0.91
CA PRO A 276 -14.93 0.68 1.54
C PRO A 276 -15.85 -0.18 0.66
N ILE A 277 -15.61 -0.17 -0.65
CA ILE A 277 -16.35 -0.93 -1.65
C ILE A 277 -15.35 -1.81 -2.38
N ASP A 278 -15.74 -3.06 -2.57
CA ASP A 278 -14.94 -4.06 -3.25
C ASP A 278 -15.29 -4.13 -4.73
N ALA A 279 -14.97 -3.06 -5.47
CA ALA A 279 -15.24 -2.91 -6.90
C ALA A 279 -14.01 -2.41 -7.65
N SER A 280 -13.98 -2.59 -8.97
CA SER A 280 -12.93 -1.98 -9.79
C SER A 280 -13.06 -0.45 -9.77
N PRO A 281 -11.95 0.30 -9.76
CA PRO A 281 -12.00 1.75 -9.89
C PRO A 281 -12.57 2.25 -11.23
N HIS A 282 -12.77 1.36 -12.22
CA HIS A 282 -13.41 1.71 -13.49
C HIS A 282 -14.91 1.45 -13.50
N ASP A 283 -15.42 0.74 -12.49
CA ASP A 283 -16.83 0.37 -12.42
C ASP A 283 -17.63 1.49 -11.77
N LEU A 284 -18.79 1.79 -12.36
CA LEU A 284 -19.76 2.72 -11.79
C LEU A 284 -20.39 2.08 -10.54
N HIS A 285 -20.30 2.76 -9.41
CA HIS A 285 -20.94 2.33 -8.18
C HIS A 285 -22.46 2.52 -8.24
N VAL A 286 -23.21 1.47 -7.89
CA VAL A 286 -24.67 1.53 -7.80
C VAL A 286 -25.08 2.22 -6.51
N SER A 287 -25.77 3.35 -6.66
CA SER A 287 -26.09 4.26 -5.55
C SER A 287 -27.39 3.86 -4.85
N GLU A 288 -27.32 2.90 -3.93
CA GLU A 288 -28.52 2.42 -3.21
C GLU A 288 -29.07 3.42 -2.18
N CYS A 289 -28.24 4.37 -1.74
CA CYS A 289 -28.58 5.30 -0.67
C CYS A 289 -29.32 6.55 -1.11
N LEU A 290 -29.54 6.77 -2.42
CA LEU A 290 -30.06 8.04 -2.94
C LEU A 290 -31.41 8.42 -2.35
N ASN A 291 -32.29 7.45 -2.10
CA ASN A 291 -33.59 7.72 -1.48
C ASN A 291 -33.48 8.09 0.00
N ASP A 292 -32.39 7.73 0.69
CA ASP A 292 -32.17 7.95 2.12
C ASP A 292 -31.33 9.19 2.42
N LEU A 293 -31.02 10.01 1.40
CA LEU A 293 -30.24 11.23 1.54
C LEU A 293 -31.10 12.41 2.02
N TYR A 294 -30.65 13.05 3.09
CA TYR A 294 -31.18 14.26 3.69
C TYR A 294 -30.11 15.36 3.68
N PRO A 295 -30.50 16.64 3.59
CA PRO A 295 -29.55 17.74 3.78
C PRO A 295 -28.74 17.58 5.07
N GLY A 296 -27.43 17.84 4.98
CA GLY A 296 -26.45 17.61 6.05
C GLY A 296 -25.79 16.23 6.05
N ASP A 297 -26.32 15.24 5.31
CA ASP A 297 -25.68 13.94 5.20
C ASP A 297 -24.31 14.02 4.52
N HIS A 298 -23.36 13.23 5.01
CA HIS A 298 -22.02 13.12 4.45
C HIS A 298 -21.96 12.04 3.36
N ILE A 299 -21.33 12.35 2.23
CA ILE A 299 -21.28 11.45 1.08
C ILE A 299 -19.89 11.38 0.45
N GLU A 300 -19.65 10.30 -0.27
CA GLU A 300 -18.60 10.20 -1.27
C GLU A 300 -19.23 10.00 -2.64
N ILE A 301 -18.78 10.78 -3.63
CA ILE A 301 -19.22 10.64 -5.02
C ILE A 301 -18.03 10.22 -5.89
N GLN A 302 -18.27 9.28 -6.80
CA GLN A 302 -17.31 8.96 -7.83
C GLN A 302 -17.18 10.13 -8.80
N TRP A 303 -15.95 10.52 -9.12
CA TRP A 303 -15.69 11.48 -10.19
C TRP A 303 -14.51 11.03 -11.03
N ARG A 304 -14.55 11.34 -12.33
CA ARG A 304 -13.41 11.18 -13.23
C ARG A 304 -13.39 12.26 -14.29
N ARG A 305 -12.19 12.65 -14.72
CA ARG A 305 -12.02 13.69 -15.75
C ARG A 305 -12.54 13.26 -17.12
N ASN A 306 -12.29 12.02 -17.52
CA ASN A 306 -12.80 11.44 -18.75
C ASN A 306 -12.92 9.92 -18.61
N LYS A 307 -13.49 9.26 -19.62
CA LYS A 307 -13.79 7.81 -19.58
C LYS A 307 -12.57 6.89 -19.58
N GLU A 308 -11.38 7.41 -19.90
CA GLU A 308 -10.12 6.67 -19.80
C GLU A 308 -9.56 6.66 -18.37
N PHE A 309 -10.01 7.58 -17.51
CA PHE A 309 -9.59 7.62 -16.12
C PHE A 309 -10.45 6.70 -15.25
N PRO A 310 -9.85 6.04 -14.25
CA PRO A 310 -10.60 5.47 -13.14
C PRO A 310 -11.32 6.57 -12.37
N TYR A 311 -12.39 6.19 -11.68
CA TYR A 311 -13.02 7.03 -10.68
C TYR A 311 -12.10 7.18 -9.46
N GLY A 312 -12.04 8.40 -8.93
CA GLY A 312 -11.74 8.64 -7.53
C GLY A 312 -13.01 8.93 -6.75
N TRP A 313 -12.91 8.98 -5.44
CA TRP A 313 -14.02 9.33 -4.54
C TRP A 313 -13.81 10.71 -3.96
N TRP A 314 -14.78 11.61 -4.13
CA TRP A 314 -14.75 12.95 -3.55
C TRP A 314 -15.74 13.05 -2.41
N TYR A 315 -15.26 13.61 -1.30
CA TYR A 315 -16.10 13.89 -0.16
C TYR A 315 -16.95 15.14 -0.41
N GLY A 316 -18.21 15.07 -0.01
CA GLY A 316 -19.14 16.19 -0.03
C GLY A 316 -20.22 16.04 1.04
N VAL A 317 -21.14 16.99 1.05
CA VAL A 317 -22.34 16.96 1.90
C VAL A 317 -23.59 17.19 1.07
N VAL A 318 -24.72 16.64 1.51
CA VAL A 318 -26.00 16.91 0.86
C VAL A 318 -26.45 18.32 1.24
N GLY A 319 -26.67 19.15 0.22
CA GLY A 319 -27.12 20.53 0.37
C GLY A 319 -28.65 20.66 0.40
N HIS A 320 -29.10 21.90 0.56
CA HIS A 320 -30.50 22.27 0.38
C HIS A 320 -30.78 22.67 -1.07
N LEU A 321 -32.03 22.47 -1.52
CA LEU A 321 -32.50 23.06 -2.78
C LEU A 321 -32.52 24.59 -2.66
N GLU A 322 -32.29 25.29 -3.77
CA GLU A 322 -32.33 26.77 -3.80
C GLU A 322 -33.65 27.36 -3.30
N SER A 323 -34.76 26.66 -3.52
CA SER A 323 -36.09 27.05 -3.05
C SER A 323 -36.32 26.82 -1.55
N CYS A 324 -35.38 26.19 -0.86
CA CYS A 324 -35.48 25.86 0.56
C CYS A 324 -34.68 26.86 1.40
N ASN A 325 -35.29 27.38 2.45
CA ASN A 325 -34.67 28.33 3.37
C ASN A 325 -33.77 27.67 4.45
N GLY A 326 -33.48 26.36 4.34
CA GLY A 326 -32.67 25.62 5.31
C GLY A 326 -33.34 25.42 6.68
N SER A 327 -34.63 25.70 6.84
CA SER A 327 -35.32 25.49 8.12
C SER A 327 -35.51 24.01 8.43
N GLU A 328 -35.02 23.56 9.58
CA GLU A 328 -35.12 22.16 10.03
C GLU A 328 -36.59 21.66 10.08
N ASN A 329 -37.53 22.52 10.48
CA ASN A 329 -38.94 22.12 10.67
C ASN A 329 -39.77 22.09 9.39
N TYR A 330 -39.31 22.76 8.32
CA TYR A 330 -40.08 22.90 7.07
C TYR A 330 -39.31 22.40 5.84
N CYS A 331 -38.16 21.77 6.04
CA CYS A 331 -37.36 21.23 4.94
C CYS A 331 -38.09 20.06 4.27
N ARG A 332 -38.35 20.19 2.96
CA ARG A 332 -38.92 19.12 2.12
C ARG A 332 -37.95 18.66 1.02
N CYS A 333 -36.67 19.01 1.12
CA CYS A 333 -35.67 18.65 0.11
C CYS A 333 -35.53 17.14 -0.07
N HIS A 334 -35.75 16.36 1.00
CA HIS A 334 -35.73 14.91 0.93
C HIS A 334 -36.78 14.31 -0.01
N ASN A 335 -37.94 14.97 -0.15
CA ASN A 335 -39.05 14.50 -0.97
C ASN A 335 -38.90 14.89 -2.44
N SER A 336 -37.92 15.72 -2.79
CA SER A 336 -37.63 16.11 -4.16
C SER A 336 -36.86 15.00 -4.86
N ASP A 337 -37.16 14.78 -6.14
CA ASP A 337 -36.37 13.90 -6.99
C ASP A 337 -34.94 14.43 -7.21
N THR A 338 -34.68 15.72 -6.97
CA THR A 338 -33.35 16.31 -7.09
C THR A 338 -32.62 16.34 -5.75
N VAL A 339 -31.38 15.85 -5.73
CA VAL A 339 -30.44 15.98 -4.61
C VAL A 339 -29.37 16.97 -4.99
N VAL A 340 -29.11 17.91 -4.09
CA VAL A 340 -28.01 18.88 -4.21
C VAL A 340 -26.81 18.33 -3.45
N LEU A 341 -25.65 18.32 -4.09
CA LEU A 341 -24.39 17.95 -3.46
C LEU A 341 -23.50 19.18 -3.37
N GLU A 342 -22.94 19.41 -2.20
CA GLU A 342 -22.11 20.56 -1.87
C GLU A 342 -20.69 20.13 -1.50
N PHE A 343 -19.74 20.87 -2.05
CA PHE A 343 -18.31 20.71 -1.88
C PHE A 343 -17.78 22.00 -1.23
N ASN A 344 -17.99 22.09 0.08
CA ASN A 344 -17.79 23.33 0.85
C ASN A 344 -16.33 23.78 0.97
N HIS A 345 -15.38 22.98 0.48
CA HIS A 345 -13.98 23.40 0.34
C HIS A 345 -13.74 24.34 -0.85
N TYR A 346 -14.72 24.53 -1.73
CA TYR A 346 -14.67 25.52 -2.81
C TYR A 346 -15.38 26.84 -2.45
N THR A 347 -14.88 27.95 -3.01
CA THR A 347 -15.42 29.30 -2.77
C THR A 347 -16.85 29.46 -3.29
N PRO A 348 -17.67 30.33 -2.67
CA PRO A 348 -19.00 30.64 -3.19
C PRO A 348 -18.88 31.19 -4.62
N GLY A 349 -19.62 30.60 -5.56
CA GLY A 349 -19.55 30.95 -6.99
C GLY A 349 -18.60 30.09 -7.83
N SER A 350 -17.77 29.24 -7.21
CA SER A 350 -17.00 28.24 -7.95
C SER A 350 -17.94 27.21 -8.58
N ARG A 351 -17.70 26.88 -9.86
CA ARG A 351 -18.48 25.86 -10.57
C ARG A 351 -18.36 24.45 -9.97
N TRP A 352 -17.33 24.23 -9.16
CA TRP A 352 -17.05 22.96 -8.49
C TRP A 352 -17.72 22.84 -7.13
N ARG A 353 -18.29 23.93 -6.62
CA ARG A 353 -18.87 23.97 -5.27
C ARG A 353 -20.15 23.16 -5.15
N GLN A 354 -20.95 23.07 -6.21
CA GLN A 354 -22.26 22.45 -6.16
C GLN A 354 -22.53 21.68 -7.44
N THR A 355 -23.19 20.53 -7.30
CA THR A 355 -23.77 19.78 -8.41
C THR A 355 -25.11 19.22 -7.99
N THR A 356 -25.94 18.86 -8.96
CA THR A 356 -27.26 18.26 -8.73
C THR A 356 -27.33 16.89 -9.37
N VAL A 357 -27.92 15.94 -8.66
CA VAL A 357 -28.15 14.58 -9.16
C VAL A 357 -29.61 14.19 -8.97
N SER A 358 -30.11 13.30 -9.83
CA SER A 358 -31.46 12.74 -9.70
C SER A 358 -31.48 11.55 -8.74
N ARG A 359 -32.48 11.46 -7.86
CA ARG A 359 -32.78 10.25 -7.07
C ARG A 359 -33.26 9.11 -7.95
N LYS A 360 -33.93 9.43 -9.05
CA LYS A 360 -34.49 8.47 -10.02
C LYS A 360 -33.48 8.20 -11.12
N ASP A 361 -33.19 6.92 -11.35
CA ASP A 361 -32.38 6.43 -12.47
C ASP A 361 -30.98 7.06 -12.57
N HIS A 362 -30.36 7.42 -11.45
CA HIS A 362 -29.02 8.03 -11.43
C HIS A 362 -28.01 7.15 -12.17
N ARG A 363 -27.32 7.78 -13.11
CA ARG A 363 -26.23 7.17 -13.89
C ARG A 363 -25.03 8.10 -13.86
N GLU A 364 -23.96 7.69 -14.54
CA GLU A 364 -22.88 8.63 -14.80
C GLU A 364 -23.40 9.83 -15.62
N GLU A 365 -23.22 11.03 -15.08
CA GLU A 365 -23.61 12.30 -15.69
C GLU A 365 -22.40 13.23 -15.80
N GLY A 366 -22.40 14.12 -16.78
CA GLY A 366 -21.33 15.10 -16.98
C GLY A 366 -20.73 15.06 -18.38
N ASN A 367 -19.59 15.74 -18.54
CA ASN A 367 -18.96 16.00 -19.82
C ASN A 367 -17.43 16.17 -19.66
N GLU A 368 -16.68 16.30 -20.75
CA GLU A 368 -15.22 16.42 -20.67
C GLU A 368 -14.71 17.75 -20.09
N ALA A 369 -15.55 18.79 -20.05
CA ALA A 369 -15.22 20.08 -19.46
C ALA A 369 -15.32 20.03 -17.93
N ASP A 370 -16.36 19.40 -17.39
CA ASP A 370 -16.68 19.37 -15.94
C ASP A 370 -16.34 18.01 -15.29
N GLY A 371 -15.92 17.05 -16.10
CA GLY A 371 -15.77 15.67 -15.67
C GLY A 371 -17.11 14.95 -15.56
N PHE A 372 -17.03 13.69 -15.17
CA PHE A 372 -18.14 12.78 -15.05
C PHE A 372 -18.34 12.39 -13.59
N TYR A 373 -19.54 12.64 -13.09
CA TYR A 373 -20.02 12.29 -11.76
C TYR A 373 -20.71 10.94 -11.83
N GLY A 374 -20.23 9.99 -11.05
CA GLY A 374 -20.70 8.61 -11.03
C GLY A 374 -21.52 8.29 -9.79
N GLY A 375 -21.28 7.11 -9.22
CA GLY A 375 -22.04 6.61 -8.08
C GLY A 375 -21.76 7.35 -6.78
N ILE A 376 -22.74 7.34 -5.90
CA ILE A 376 -22.74 8.03 -4.61
C ILE A 376 -22.91 7.02 -3.49
N ARG A 377 -22.08 7.16 -2.46
CA ARG A 377 -22.14 6.41 -1.21
C ARG A 377 -22.40 7.37 -0.04
N LYS A 378 -23.39 7.05 0.78
CA LYS A 378 -23.60 7.72 2.08
C LYS A 378 -22.57 7.25 3.10
N ILE A 379 -21.87 8.19 3.74
CA ILE A 379 -20.97 7.89 4.85
C ILE A 379 -21.79 7.87 6.15
N LYS A 380 -21.89 6.70 6.78
CA LYS A 380 -22.63 6.53 8.06
C LYS A 380 -21.72 6.56 9.29
N SER A 381 -20.43 6.32 9.10
CA SER A 381 -19.46 6.20 10.20
C SER A 381 -18.92 7.57 10.61
N GLU A 382 -19.16 7.94 11.87
CA GLU A 382 -18.58 9.15 12.46
C GLU A 382 -17.05 9.15 12.42
N ALA A 383 -16.42 7.97 12.52
CA ALA A 383 -14.97 7.85 12.40
C ALA A 383 -14.48 8.20 10.98
N GLU A 384 -15.21 7.78 9.93
CA GLU A 384 -14.87 8.16 8.55
C GLU A 384 -15.07 9.66 8.31
N ILE A 385 -16.16 10.23 8.83
CA ILE A 385 -16.44 11.67 8.75
C ILE A 385 -15.33 12.47 9.46
N ALA A 386 -14.88 12.01 10.63
CA ALA A 386 -13.81 12.66 11.38
C ALA A 386 -12.47 12.64 10.62
N ILE A 387 -12.17 11.57 9.86
CA ILE A 387 -10.99 11.51 8.98
C ILE A 387 -11.09 12.59 7.91
N TRP A 388 -12.23 12.70 7.21
CA TRP A 388 -12.43 13.73 6.20
C TRP A 388 -12.32 15.15 6.76
N LYS A 389 -12.90 15.40 7.94
CA LYS A 389 -12.78 16.70 8.64
C LYS A 389 -11.33 17.02 9.02
N ARG A 390 -10.50 16.02 9.34
CA ARG A 390 -9.07 16.22 9.62
C ARG A 390 -8.27 16.54 8.35
N LEU A 391 -8.69 15.99 7.22
CA LEU A 391 -8.08 16.21 5.90
C LEU A 391 -8.57 17.49 5.22
N TRP A 392 -9.43 18.26 5.88
CA TRP A 392 -10.00 19.49 5.36
C TRP A 392 -8.90 20.53 5.08
N PRO A 393 -8.94 21.23 3.93
CA PRO A 393 -7.92 22.22 3.61
C PRO A 393 -7.99 23.41 4.57
N SER A 394 -6.82 24.01 4.85
CA SER A 394 -6.72 25.20 5.71
C SER A 394 -7.28 26.45 5.03
N GLU A 395 -7.31 26.48 3.71
CA GLU A 395 -7.80 27.58 2.87
C GLU A 395 -8.90 27.07 1.94
N VAL A 396 -9.85 27.95 1.63
CA VAL A 396 -10.91 27.66 0.65
C VAL A 396 -10.32 27.76 -0.75
N LEU A 397 -10.71 26.85 -1.64
CA LEU A 397 -10.18 26.75 -3.00
C LEU A 397 -11.03 27.51 -4.01
N ASP A 398 -10.36 28.13 -4.99
CA ASP A 398 -11.00 28.84 -6.09
C ASP A 398 -11.54 27.90 -7.19
#